data_AF-A0A1G9Q5N0-F1
#
_entry.id   AF-A0A1G9Q5N0-F1
#
_cell.length_a   1.000
_cell.length_b   1.000
_cell.length_c   1.000
_cell.angle_alpha   90.00
_cell.angle_beta   90.00
_cell.angle_gamma   90.00
#
_symmetry.space_group_name_H-M   'P 1'
#
loop_
_entity.id
_entity.type
_entity.pdbx_description
1 polymer ?
#
loop_
_entity_poly.entity_id
_entity_poly.type
_entity_poly.pdbx_seq_one_letter_code
_entity_poly.pdbx_strand_id
1 'polypeptide(L)'
;MPEGEYEVLIKWPLSIALSTGVYINFDGVHYTPEKEFEAPETDADFIQKGVIRVYRPDFHCWVYQYEGSLYWIVDQDFNFEEDSSTYIQYQLWTTQTEKLPQERLDNNWLWDNIGGNFEEYEMQSDFGEYRVMRRELPTEYAITAIVTGYHKDGKWIWRNYFRPIYEF
;
A
#
# COMPACT_ATOMS: atom_id res chain seq x y z
N MET A 1 16.03 -5.72 23.94
CA MET A 1 14.57 -5.55 24.12
C MET A 1 13.98 -6.93 24.36
N PRO A 2 12.81 -7.09 24.99
CA PRO A 2 12.18 -8.41 25.08
C PRO A 2 11.96 -8.98 23.67
N GLU A 3 12.11 -10.29 23.51
CA GLU A 3 11.74 -11.02 22.28
C GLU A 3 10.21 -10.98 22.14
N GLY A 4 9.69 -9.99 21.45
CA GLY A 4 8.25 -9.84 21.23
C GLY A 4 7.95 -8.81 20.16
N GLU A 5 6.88 -9.08 19.41
CA GLU A 5 6.26 -8.13 18.49
C GLU A 5 5.24 -7.30 19.26
N TYR A 6 5.22 -5.99 19.02
CA TYR A 6 4.31 -5.04 19.64
C TYR A 6 3.57 -4.25 18.58
N GLU A 7 2.24 -4.22 18.64
CA GLU A 7 1.46 -3.34 17.78
C GLU A 7 1.39 -1.91 18.33
N VAL A 8 1.57 -0.93 17.47
CA VAL A 8 1.28 0.48 17.75
C VAL A 8 -0.23 0.68 17.72
N LEU A 9 -0.77 1.21 18.81
CA LEU A 9 -2.19 1.55 18.92
C LEU A 9 -2.35 3.06 19.10
N ILE A 10 -3.34 3.66 18.45
CA ILE A 10 -3.73 5.06 18.70
C ILE A 10 -4.94 5.07 19.63
N LYS A 11 -4.86 5.85 20.70
CA LYS A 11 -5.95 6.05 21.65
C LYS A 11 -6.18 7.53 21.90
N TRP A 12 -7.38 8.01 21.57
CA TRP A 12 -7.83 9.34 21.94
C TRP A 12 -8.50 9.31 23.31
N PRO A 13 -8.60 10.46 24.01
CA PRO A 13 -9.37 10.54 25.25
C PRO A 13 -10.81 10.04 25.03
N LEU A 14 -11.27 9.14 25.91
CA LEU A 14 -12.61 8.52 25.86
C LEU A 14 -12.88 7.60 24.65
N SER A 15 -11.86 7.18 23.88
CA SER A 15 -12.00 6.18 22.81
C SER A 15 -11.44 4.80 23.20
N ILE A 16 -11.89 3.77 22.50
CA ILE A 16 -11.16 2.49 22.44
C ILE A 16 -9.83 2.71 21.71
N ALA A 17 -8.83 1.90 22.03
CA ALA A 17 -7.57 1.88 21.28
C ALA A 17 -7.85 1.31 19.89
N LEU A 18 -7.31 1.96 18.86
CA LEU A 18 -7.44 1.56 17.47
C LEU A 18 -6.10 1.00 16.99
N SER A 19 -6.17 -0.19 16.40
CA SER A 19 -5.08 -0.81 15.64
C SER A 19 -4.59 0.14 14.56
N THR A 20 -3.26 0.30 14.43
CA THR A 20 -2.68 0.98 13.27
C THR A 20 -2.19 0.00 12.21
N GLY A 21 -2.15 -1.30 12.51
CA GLY A 21 -1.51 -2.31 11.66
C GLY A 21 0.00 -2.07 11.50
N VAL A 22 0.62 -1.38 12.47
CA VAL A 22 2.06 -1.11 12.51
C VAL A 22 2.63 -1.85 13.69
N TYR A 23 3.60 -2.70 13.44
CA TYR A 23 4.21 -3.58 14.40
C TYR A 23 5.68 -3.20 14.59
N ILE A 24 6.20 -3.38 15.81
CA ILE A 24 7.58 -3.08 16.16
C ILE A 24 8.15 -4.30 16.86
N ASN A 25 9.31 -4.77 16.40
CA ASN A 25 10.09 -5.84 17.01
C ASN A 25 11.58 -5.45 17.09
N PHE A 26 12.47 -6.41 17.33
CA PHE A 26 13.91 -6.16 17.36
C PHE A 26 14.49 -5.76 15.99
N ASP A 27 13.91 -6.25 14.90
CA ASP A 27 14.37 -6.03 13.52
C ASP A 27 13.87 -4.70 12.92
N GLY A 28 12.83 -4.08 13.51
CA GLY A 28 12.38 -2.74 13.13
C GLY A 28 10.87 -2.53 13.15
N VAL A 29 10.39 -1.73 12.19
CA VAL A 29 8.96 -1.39 12.00
C VAL A 29 8.41 -2.19 10.82
N HIS A 30 7.30 -2.88 11.06
CA HIS A 30 6.61 -3.77 10.11
C HIS A 30 5.16 -3.32 9.95
N TYR A 31 4.54 -3.70 8.83
CA TYR A 31 3.15 -3.35 8.53
C TYR A 31 2.24 -4.59 8.47
N THR A 32 2.70 -5.67 9.08
CA THR A 32 2.07 -6.99 9.14
C THR A 32 2.40 -7.67 10.46
N PRO A 33 1.48 -8.41 11.08
CA PRO A 33 1.78 -9.27 12.22
C PRO A 33 2.60 -10.49 11.79
N GLU A 34 3.72 -10.78 12.45
CA GLU A 34 4.60 -11.92 12.12
C GLU A 34 3.87 -13.27 12.10
N LYS A 35 2.93 -13.48 13.03
CA LYS A 35 2.30 -14.79 13.25
C LYS A 35 1.11 -15.08 12.34
N GLU A 36 0.48 -14.04 11.79
CA GLU A 36 -0.75 -14.15 10.99
C GLU A 36 -0.52 -13.81 9.52
N PHE A 37 0.72 -13.41 9.19
CA PHE A 37 1.10 -13.07 7.84
C PHE A 37 1.27 -14.33 6.99
N GLU A 38 0.50 -14.39 5.91
CA GLU A 38 0.62 -15.39 4.86
C GLU A 38 1.02 -14.66 3.56
N ALA A 39 2.20 -14.99 3.03
CA ALA A 39 2.70 -14.39 1.80
C ALA A 39 2.05 -15.06 0.57
N PRO A 40 1.86 -14.34 -0.55
CA PRO A 40 1.46 -14.96 -1.80
C PRO A 40 2.44 -16.06 -2.24
N GLU A 41 1.91 -17.22 -2.63
CA GLU A 41 2.71 -18.38 -3.05
C GLU A 41 3.24 -18.20 -4.50
N THR A 42 4.23 -17.34 -4.67
CA THR A 42 4.88 -17.09 -5.97
C THR A 42 6.38 -16.83 -5.83
N ASP A 43 7.14 -17.20 -6.86
CA ASP A 43 8.59 -16.98 -6.95
C ASP A 43 8.96 -15.56 -7.43
N ALA A 44 7.99 -14.65 -7.50
CA ALA A 44 8.23 -13.29 -7.95
C ALA A 44 9.21 -12.54 -7.03
N ASP A 45 10.19 -11.86 -7.63
CA ASP A 45 11.24 -11.14 -6.89
C ASP A 45 10.66 -10.10 -5.91
N PHE A 46 9.58 -9.40 -6.28
CA PHE A 46 8.94 -8.42 -5.40
C PHE A 46 8.27 -9.04 -4.16
N ILE A 47 7.97 -10.35 -4.16
CA ILE A 47 7.53 -11.09 -2.98
C ILE A 47 8.74 -11.52 -2.14
N GLN A 48 9.75 -12.10 -2.78
CA GLN A 48 10.89 -12.71 -2.09
C GLN A 48 11.88 -11.69 -1.52
N LYS A 49 12.03 -10.54 -2.20
CA LYS A 49 13.01 -9.49 -1.89
C LYS A 49 12.37 -8.16 -1.55
N GLY A 50 11.08 -7.99 -1.86
CA GLY A 50 10.35 -6.76 -1.56
C GLY A 50 9.95 -6.65 -0.11
N VAL A 51 9.53 -5.44 0.27
CA VAL A 51 9.05 -5.14 1.62
C VAL A 51 7.53 -5.04 1.59
N ILE A 52 6.86 -5.89 2.38
CA ILE A 52 5.41 -5.81 2.58
C ILE A 52 5.04 -4.49 3.27
N ARG A 53 4.04 -3.79 2.70
CA ARG A 53 3.54 -2.49 3.18
C ARG A 53 2.11 -2.53 3.66
N VAL A 54 1.32 -3.41 3.07
CA VAL A 54 -0.08 -3.58 3.40
C VAL A 54 -0.40 -5.06 3.28
N TYR A 55 -0.99 -5.62 4.32
CA TYR A 55 -1.57 -6.96 4.32
C TYR A 55 -3.03 -6.84 4.74
N ARG A 56 -3.93 -7.20 3.82
CA ARG A 56 -5.38 -7.15 4.01
C ARG A 56 -5.97 -8.49 3.59
N PRO A 57 -5.84 -9.52 4.45
CA PRO A 57 -6.43 -10.83 4.18
C PRO A 57 -7.96 -10.75 4.11
N ASP A 58 -8.57 -9.80 4.83
CA ASP A 58 -10.01 -9.51 4.76
C ASP A 58 -10.47 -8.95 3.40
N PHE A 59 -9.52 -8.49 2.57
CA PHE A 59 -9.76 -8.04 1.20
C PHE A 59 -8.90 -8.79 0.18
N HIS A 60 -8.30 -9.93 0.55
CA HIS A 60 -7.51 -10.74 -0.37
C HIS A 60 -6.43 -9.93 -1.12
N CYS A 61 -5.75 -9.02 -0.42
CA CYS A 61 -4.84 -8.05 -1.02
C CYS A 61 -3.56 -7.84 -0.21
N TRP A 62 -2.44 -7.82 -0.92
CA TRP A 62 -1.11 -7.49 -0.43
C TRP A 62 -0.54 -6.32 -1.24
N VAL A 63 0.21 -5.44 -0.58
CA VAL A 63 0.96 -4.37 -1.27
C VAL A 63 2.43 -4.46 -0.90
N TYR A 64 3.27 -4.78 -1.87
CA TYR A 64 4.72 -4.81 -1.71
C TYR A 64 5.36 -3.57 -2.31
N GLN A 65 6.47 -3.16 -1.71
CA GLN A 65 7.38 -2.18 -2.28
C GLN A 65 8.68 -2.87 -2.68
N TYR A 66 9.09 -2.69 -3.95
CA TYR A 66 10.31 -3.27 -4.48
C TYR A 66 10.83 -2.39 -5.64
N GLU A 67 12.14 -2.14 -5.70
CA GLU A 67 12.81 -1.38 -6.77
C GLU A 67 12.05 -0.10 -7.21
N GLY A 68 11.71 0.76 -6.25
CA GLY A 68 11.02 2.03 -6.53
C GLY A 68 9.57 1.90 -7.02
N SER A 69 8.99 0.69 -6.99
CA SER A 69 7.61 0.42 -7.41
C SER A 69 6.77 -0.12 -6.25
N LEU A 70 5.46 0.05 -6.37
CA LEU A 70 4.44 -0.63 -5.58
C LEU A 70 3.77 -1.72 -6.42
N TYR A 71 3.50 -2.85 -5.77
CA TYR A 71 2.87 -4.03 -6.35
C TYR A 71 1.63 -4.38 -5.54
N TRP A 72 0.44 -4.21 -6.11
CA TRP A 72 -0.81 -4.69 -5.53
C TRP A 72 -1.05 -6.10 -6.06
N ILE A 73 -1.13 -7.04 -5.15
CA ILE A 73 -1.24 -8.46 -5.43
C ILE A 73 -2.56 -8.89 -4.82
N VAL A 74 -3.37 -9.56 -5.61
CA VAL A 74 -4.70 -9.99 -5.19
C VAL A 74 -4.94 -11.41 -5.66
N ASP A 75 -5.59 -12.20 -4.81
CA ASP A 75 -5.98 -13.57 -5.16
C ASP A 75 -7.36 -13.61 -5.83
N GLN A 76 -7.81 -14.81 -6.16
CA GLN A 76 -9.09 -15.08 -6.83
C GLN A 76 -10.36 -14.66 -6.07
N ASP A 77 -10.27 -14.49 -4.76
CA ASP A 77 -11.38 -14.07 -3.90
C ASP A 77 -11.45 -12.53 -3.77
N PHE A 78 -10.54 -11.79 -4.41
CA PHE A 78 -10.65 -10.34 -4.50
C PHE A 78 -11.88 -9.92 -5.31
N ASN A 79 -12.71 -9.07 -4.71
CA ASN A 79 -13.96 -8.61 -5.30
C ASN A 79 -13.73 -7.49 -6.33
N PHE A 80 -13.36 -7.86 -7.56
CA PHE A 80 -13.24 -6.94 -8.70
C PHE A 80 -14.60 -6.38 -9.13
N GLU A 81 -14.58 -5.21 -9.77
CA GLU A 81 -15.74 -4.67 -10.46
C GLU A 81 -16.00 -5.45 -11.76
N GLU A 82 -17.26 -5.80 -12.01
CA GLU A 82 -17.67 -6.58 -13.20
C GLU A 82 -17.36 -5.86 -14.52
N ASP A 83 -17.30 -4.54 -14.50
CA ASP A 83 -17.04 -3.68 -15.66
C ASP A 83 -15.55 -3.31 -15.82
N SER A 84 -14.65 -3.96 -15.07
CA SER A 84 -13.20 -3.68 -15.08
C SER A 84 -12.85 -2.25 -14.65
N SER A 85 -13.67 -1.64 -13.77
CA SER A 85 -13.43 -0.31 -13.19
C SER A 85 -12.84 -0.36 -11.77
N THR A 86 -12.10 -1.43 -11.44
CA THR A 86 -11.57 -1.66 -10.10
C THR A 86 -10.52 -0.62 -9.74
N TYR A 87 -10.94 0.50 -9.14
CA TYR A 87 -10.05 1.64 -8.94
C TYR A 87 -9.22 1.51 -7.66
N ILE A 88 -7.92 1.38 -7.84
CA ILE A 88 -6.93 1.45 -6.76
C ILE A 88 -6.42 2.88 -6.69
N GLN A 89 -6.66 3.51 -5.54
CA GLN A 89 -6.15 4.83 -5.24
C GLN A 89 -4.90 4.73 -4.39
N TYR A 90 -3.88 5.53 -4.69
CA TYR A 90 -2.72 5.71 -3.82
C TYR A 90 -2.22 7.16 -3.81
N GLN A 91 -2.46 7.84 -2.70
CA GLN A 91 -2.09 9.24 -2.54
C GLN A 91 -0.72 9.36 -1.89
N LEU A 92 0.13 10.20 -2.48
CA LEU A 92 1.52 10.42 -2.09
C LEU A 92 1.64 11.76 -1.38
N TRP A 93 2.04 11.74 -0.11
CA TRP A 93 2.22 12.93 0.70
C TRP A 93 3.67 13.37 0.67
N THR A 94 3.92 14.68 0.53
CA THR A 94 5.27 15.24 0.50
C THR A 94 5.35 16.54 1.29
N THR A 95 6.55 16.88 1.77
CA THR A 95 6.88 18.22 2.28
C THR A 95 7.43 19.13 1.18
N GLN A 96 7.75 18.60 0.00
CA GLN A 96 8.24 19.34 -1.17
C GLN A 96 7.07 19.67 -2.10
N THR A 97 6.05 20.34 -1.56
CA THR A 97 4.77 20.55 -2.26
C THR A 97 4.93 21.32 -3.56
N GLU A 98 5.95 22.19 -3.66
CA GLU A 98 6.32 22.95 -4.85
C GLU A 98 6.79 22.10 -6.04
N LYS A 99 7.10 20.81 -5.80
CA LYS A 99 7.52 19.86 -6.84
C LYS A 99 6.39 18.93 -7.31
N LEU A 100 5.17 19.11 -6.78
CA LEU A 100 4.01 18.36 -7.23
C LEU A 100 3.62 18.75 -8.68
N PRO A 101 2.88 17.88 -9.40
CA PRO A 101 2.33 18.24 -10.71
C PRO A 101 1.54 19.55 -10.66
N GLN A 102 1.61 20.36 -11.73
CA GLN A 102 1.01 21.69 -11.78
C GLN A 102 -0.48 21.69 -11.40
N GLU A 103 -1.24 20.69 -11.85
CA GLU A 103 -2.65 20.53 -11.51
C GLU A 103 -2.90 20.45 -9.98
N ARG A 104 -1.98 19.86 -9.21
CA ARG A 104 -2.05 19.81 -7.74
C ARG A 104 -1.82 21.19 -7.14
N LEU A 105 -0.83 21.91 -7.66
CA LEU A 105 -0.50 23.27 -7.23
C LEU A 105 -1.68 24.22 -7.48
N ASP A 106 -2.31 24.12 -8.65
CA ASP A 106 -3.45 24.95 -9.05
C ASP A 106 -4.67 24.75 -8.14
N ASN A 107 -4.84 23.54 -7.60
CA ASN A 107 -5.91 23.19 -6.67
C ASN A 107 -5.52 23.32 -5.18
N ASN A 108 -4.29 23.78 -4.90
CA ASN A 108 -3.72 23.88 -3.55
C ASN A 108 -3.77 22.55 -2.76
N TRP A 109 -3.49 21.43 -3.44
CA TRP A 109 -3.41 20.10 -2.83
C TRP A 109 -1.97 19.79 -2.39
N LEU A 110 -1.81 19.28 -1.17
CA LEU A 110 -0.51 18.99 -0.54
C LEU A 110 -0.05 17.53 -0.77
N TRP A 111 -0.70 16.84 -1.69
CA TRP A 111 -0.45 15.45 -2.02
C TRP A 111 -0.64 15.25 -3.52
N ASP A 112 0.04 14.25 -4.05
CA ASP A 112 -0.29 13.72 -5.36
C ASP A 112 -1.35 12.63 -5.19
N ASN A 113 -2.36 12.63 -6.05
CA ASN A 113 -3.43 11.64 -6.03
C ASN A 113 -3.32 10.76 -7.26
N ILE A 114 -2.45 9.76 -7.15
CA ILE A 114 -2.20 8.84 -8.25
C ILE A 114 -3.10 7.62 -8.02
N GLY A 115 -3.89 7.28 -9.02
CA GLY A 115 -4.79 6.15 -8.94
C GLY A 115 -5.08 5.64 -10.34
N GLY A 116 -5.65 4.45 -10.42
CA GLY A 116 -5.91 3.82 -11.69
C GLY A 116 -6.76 2.58 -11.52
N ASN A 117 -7.39 2.17 -12.62
CA ASN A 117 -8.06 0.89 -12.68
C ASN A 117 -6.98 -0.21 -12.62
N PHE A 118 -7.19 -1.21 -11.76
CA PHE A 118 -6.25 -2.31 -11.56
C PHE A 118 -5.90 -2.97 -12.89
N GLU A 119 -6.92 -3.21 -13.71
CA GLU A 119 -6.88 -3.89 -14.99
C GLU A 119 -6.02 -3.15 -16.03
N GLU A 120 -5.93 -1.81 -15.95
CA GLU A 120 -5.09 -1.01 -16.85
C GLU A 120 -3.60 -1.15 -16.55
N TYR A 121 -3.26 -1.43 -15.29
CA TYR A 121 -1.88 -1.51 -14.79
C TYR A 121 -1.47 -2.93 -14.41
N GLU A 122 -2.28 -3.90 -14.82
CA GLU A 122 -2.06 -5.31 -14.58
C GLU A 122 -0.89 -5.84 -15.41
N MET A 123 0.04 -6.47 -14.71
CA MET A 123 1.20 -7.12 -15.30
C MET A 123 0.76 -8.38 -16.06
N GLN A 124 1.20 -8.49 -17.32
CA GLN A 124 0.85 -9.60 -18.21
C GLN A 124 1.77 -10.84 -18.02
N SER A 125 2.09 -11.18 -16.78
CA SER A 125 2.98 -12.32 -16.45
C SER A 125 2.20 -13.39 -15.69
N ASP A 126 2.74 -14.61 -15.70
CA ASP A 126 2.16 -15.73 -14.96
C ASP A 126 2.56 -15.66 -13.49
N PHE A 127 1.59 -15.37 -12.63
CA PHE A 127 1.73 -15.36 -11.18
C PHE A 127 0.84 -16.43 -10.53
N GLY A 128 0.49 -17.49 -11.27
CA GLY A 128 -0.42 -18.54 -10.78
C GLY A 128 -1.84 -18.02 -10.58
N GLU A 129 -2.38 -18.18 -9.36
CA GLU A 129 -3.73 -17.73 -9.00
C GLU A 129 -3.81 -16.23 -8.67
N TYR A 130 -2.68 -15.53 -8.68
CA TYR A 130 -2.62 -14.12 -8.32
C TYR A 130 -2.66 -13.21 -9.54
N ARG A 131 -3.30 -12.05 -9.38
CA ARG A 131 -3.24 -10.92 -10.31
C ARG A 131 -2.40 -9.81 -9.69
N VAL A 132 -1.62 -9.12 -10.50
CA VAL A 132 -0.63 -8.14 -10.02
C VAL A 132 -0.72 -6.82 -10.78
N MET A 133 -1.01 -5.74 -10.08
CA MET A 133 -0.89 -4.37 -10.57
C MET A 133 0.44 -3.77 -10.13
N ARG A 134 1.16 -3.12 -11.04
CA ARG A 134 2.44 -2.43 -10.74
C ARG A 134 2.35 -0.93 -11.02
N ARG A 135 2.88 -0.12 -10.11
CA ARG A 135 3.07 1.32 -10.32
C ARG A 135 4.41 1.79 -9.80
N GLU A 136 5.11 2.59 -10.60
CA GLU A 136 6.35 3.25 -10.20
C GLU A 136 6.05 4.44 -9.29
N LEU A 137 6.87 4.63 -8.26
CA LEU A 137 6.82 5.81 -7.42
C LEU A 137 7.57 6.97 -8.11
N PRO A 138 7.04 8.20 -8.05
CA PRO A 138 7.71 9.36 -8.60
C PRO A 138 9.05 9.61 -7.90
N THR A 139 9.99 10.18 -8.66
CA THR A 139 11.36 10.47 -8.20
C THR A 139 11.63 11.96 -8.10
N GLU A 140 10.70 12.78 -8.58
CA GLU A 140 10.78 14.24 -8.64
C GLU A 140 10.71 14.87 -7.24
N TYR A 141 10.09 14.20 -6.28
CA TYR A 141 9.92 14.65 -4.90
C TYR A 141 10.02 13.48 -3.91
N ALA A 142 10.45 13.77 -2.67
CA ALA A 142 10.47 12.76 -1.62
C ALA A 142 9.07 12.54 -1.05
N ILE A 143 8.67 11.27 -0.88
CA ILE A 143 7.38 10.87 -0.34
C ILE A 143 7.55 10.60 1.15
N THR A 144 6.73 11.25 1.96
CA THR A 144 6.75 11.16 3.42
C THR A 144 5.75 10.13 3.96
N ALA A 145 4.66 9.90 3.23
CA ALA A 145 3.67 8.88 3.51
C ALA A 145 2.89 8.53 2.24
N ILE A 146 2.41 7.30 2.19
CA ILE A 146 1.50 6.80 1.15
C ILE A 146 0.24 6.33 1.84
N VAL A 147 -0.91 6.71 1.31
CA VAL A 147 -2.17 6.01 1.60
C VAL A 147 -2.59 5.27 0.36
N THR A 148 -2.90 3.99 0.47
CA THR A 148 -3.43 3.22 -0.65
C THR A 148 -4.64 2.40 -0.22
N GLY A 149 -5.49 2.09 -1.19
CA GLY A 149 -6.56 1.13 -1.02
C GLY A 149 -7.54 1.16 -2.17
N TYR A 150 -8.56 0.34 -2.00
CA TYR A 150 -9.63 0.20 -2.96
C TYR A 150 -10.69 1.30 -2.76
N HIS A 151 -11.04 1.97 -3.86
CA HIS A 151 -11.91 3.13 -3.84
C HIS A 151 -13.03 2.98 -4.86
N LYS A 152 -14.28 3.10 -4.42
CA LYS A 152 -15.49 2.92 -5.22
C LYS A 152 -16.48 4.05 -4.96
N ASP A 153 -17.10 4.59 -6.00
CA ASP A 153 -18.15 5.62 -5.90
C ASP A 153 -17.79 6.83 -5.01
N GLY A 154 -16.55 7.31 -5.09
CA GLY A 154 -16.10 8.44 -4.27
C GLY A 154 -15.76 8.09 -2.82
N LYS A 155 -15.70 6.80 -2.47
CA LYS A 155 -15.47 6.32 -1.10
C LYS A 155 -14.35 5.30 -1.06
N TRP A 156 -13.54 5.39 0.00
CA TRP A 156 -12.62 4.32 0.38
C TRP A 156 -13.43 3.14 0.91
N ILE A 157 -13.37 2.00 0.20
CA ILE A 157 -13.85 0.72 0.74
C ILE A 157 -12.90 0.27 1.83
N TRP A 158 -11.61 0.44 1.58
CA TRP A 158 -10.58 0.34 2.59
C TRP A 158 -9.37 1.20 2.25
N ARG A 159 -8.54 1.49 3.25
CA ARG A 159 -7.27 2.20 3.06
C ARG A 159 -6.27 1.88 4.16
N ASN A 160 -4.99 1.86 3.80
CA ASN A 160 -3.88 1.70 4.73
C ASN A 160 -2.82 2.79 4.47
N TYR A 161 -2.18 3.25 5.54
CA TYR A 161 -1.12 4.25 5.49
C TYR A 161 0.22 3.60 5.81
N PHE A 162 1.25 3.94 5.06
CA PHE A 162 2.62 3.49 5.34
C PHE A 162 3.64 4.52 4.89
N ARG A 163 4.88 4.39 5.38
CA ARG A 163 6.03 5.14 4.86
C ARG A 163 6.77 4.33 3.81
N PRO A 164 7.10 4.90 2.65
CA PRO A 164 7.94 4.22 1.68
C PRO A 164 9.38 4.10 2.21
N ILE A 165 10.09 3.05 1.78
CA ILE A 165 11.54 2.94 1.97
C ILE A 165 12.23 3.46 0.71
N TYR A 166 13.28 4.24 0.90
CA TYR A 166 14.20 4.60 -0.17
C TYR A 166 15.51 3.88 0.11
N GLU A 167 15.95 3.04 -0.84
CA GLU A 167 17.30 2.50 -0.85
C GLU A 167 18.19 3.53 -1.56
N PHE A 168 19.21 4.01 -0.85
CA PHE A 168 20.20 4.99 -1.34
C PHE A 168 21.55 4.32 -1.59
#